data_AF-A0A1G0G0U5-F1
#
_entry.id   AF-A0A1G0G0U5-F1
#
_cell.length_a   1.000
_cell.length_b   1.000
_cell.length_c   1.000
_cell.angle_alpha   90.00
_cell.angle_beta   90.00
_cell.angle_gamma   90.00
#
_symmetry.space_group_name_H-M   'P 1'
#
loop_
_entity.id
_entity.type
_entity.pdbx_description
1 polymer ?
#
loop_
_entity_poly.entity_id
_entity_poly.type
_entity_poly.pdbx_seq_one_letter_code
_entity_poly.pdbx_strand_id
1 'polypeptide(L)'
;MQAFQAIISNAIPLDMDNVDTDMIIPAQFLTKIEKSGYGKHLFQRLKEQNPKFILNNSKYQFSKILLARANFGCGSSREHAVWALLQSGMKAIIAESFSDIFLNNASKNGLLTISLSPQTINNLMRQAQQETYILSIDLSKQIIVTSANEIFKFEYDSFRKDCLLRGQDDLDYLLEITQ
;
A
#
# COMPACT_ATOMS: atom_id res chain seq x y z
N MET A 1 -9.87 9.81 -8.54
CA MET A 1 -9.33 8.69 -7.72
C MET A 1 -10.50 7.90 -7.11
N GLN A 2 -10.32 6.72 -6.52
CA GLN A 2 -11.43 6.07 -5.77
C GLN A 2 -11.39 6.52 -4.30
N ALA A 3 -12.54 6.92 -3.74
CA ALA A 3 -12.65 7.25 -2.32
C ALA A 3 -12.27 6.05 -1.42
N PHE A 4 -11.57 6.33 -0.34
CA PHE A 4 -11.17 5.38 0.69
C PHE A 4 -11.76 5.82 2.03
N GLN A 5 -12.66 5.02 2.61
CA GLN A 5 -13.14 5.24 3.98
C GLN A 5 -12.56 4.22 4.95
N ALA A 6 -12.85 2.94 4.69
CA ALA A 6 -12.39 1.84 5.50
C ALA A 6 -12.15 0.59 4.67
N ILE A 7 -11.34 -0.31 5.19
CA ILE A 7 -11.08 -1.60 4.59
C ILE A 7 -10.90 -2.66 5.67
N ILE A 8 -11.37 -3.88 5.40
CA ILE A 8 -11.11 -5.06 6.20
C ILE A 8 -10.47 -6.08 5.27
N SER A 9 -9.26 -6.54 5.60
CA SER A 9 -8.56 -7.52 4.76
C SER A 9 -7.50 -8.28 5.54
N ASN A 10 -7.15 -9.47 5.03
CA ASN A 10 -5.96 -10.18 5.48
C ASN A 10 -4.71 -9.36 5.13
N ALA A 11 -3.77 -9.29 6.06
CA ALA A 11 -2.53 -8.56 5.89
C ALA A 11 -1.44 -9.45 5.29
N ILE A 12 -0.74 -8.96 4.28
CA ILE A 12 0.39 -9.67 3.65
C ILE A 12 1.69 -9.24 4.33
N PRO A 13 2.43 -10.13 5.01
CA PRO A 13 3.69 -9.77 5.66
C PRO A 13 4.88 -9.84 4.69
N LEU A 14 5.14 -8.75 3.95
CA LEU A 14 6.32 -8.64 3.08
C LEU A 14 7.54 -8.22 3.90
N ASP A 15 8.26 -9.22 4.42
CA ASP A 15 9.41 -9.03 5.33
C ASP A 15 10.68 -8.61 4.61
N MET A 16 10.64 -7.40 4.05
CA MET A 16 11.70 -6.81 3.24
C MET A 16 11.82 -5.31 3.47
N ASP A 17 13.04 -4.86 3.74
CA ASP A 17 13.46 -3.46 3.67
C ASP A 17 13.76 -3.05 2.23
N ASN A 18 13.76 -1.75 1.97
CA ASN A 18 14.23 -1.15 0.72
C ASN A 18 13.55 -1.76 -0.52
N VAL A 19 12.25 -2.01 -0.42
CA VAL A 19 11.45 -2.49 -1.55
C VAL A 19 11.38 -1.36 -2.58
N ASP A 20 12.27 -1.40 -3.57
CA ASP A 20 12.35 -0.36 -4.58
C ASP A 20 11.27 -0.48 -5.66
N THR A 21 11.12 0.56 -6.47
CA THR A 21 10.12 0.61 -7.54
C THR A 21 10.34 -0.40 -8.66
N ASP A 22 11.57 -0.86 -8.90
CA ASP A 22 11.90 -1.92 -9.87
C ASP A 22 11.50 -3.30 -9.34
N MET A 23 11.60 -3.54 -8.03
CA MET A 23 11.09 -4.74 -7.36
C MET A 23 9.57 -4.79 -7.47
N ILE A 24 8.88 -3.66 -7.21
CA ILE A 24 7.42 -3.56 -7.31
C ILE A 24 6.97 -3.83 -8.76
N ILE A 25 7.57 -3.13 -9.73
CA ILE A 25 7.32 -3.36 -11.15
C ILE A 25 8.58 -3.10 -12.00
N PRO A 26 9.12 -4.14 -12.65
CA PRO A 26 10.32 -3.99 -13.48
C PRO A 26 10.11 -3.04 -14.66
N ALA A 27 11.15 -2.23 -14.96
CA ALA A 27 11.13 -1.23 -16.03
C ALA A 27 10.71 -1.78 -17.41
N GLN A 28 11.02 -3.04 -17.70
CA GLN A 28 10.67 -3.70 -18.98
C GLN A 28 9.16 -3.73 -19.27
N PHE A 29 8.31 -3.61 -18.24
CA PHE A 29 6.86 -3.61 -18.40
C PHE A 29 6.27 -2.20 -18.60
N LEU A 30 7.09 -1.16 -18.59
CA LEU A 30 6.67 0.25 -18.67
C LEU A 30 6.67 0.80 -20.10
N THR A 31 6.54 -0.07 -21.09
CA THR A 31 6.59 0.28 -22.53
C THR A 31 5.23 0.63 -23.12
N LYS A 32 4.15 0.39 -22.37
CA LYS A 32 2.78 0.63 -22.83
C LYS A 32 2.36 2.08 -22.62
N ILE A 33 1.57 2.59 -23.56
CA ILE A 33 0.88 3.88 -23.45
C ILE A 33 -0.37 3.76 -22.55
N GLU A 34 -0.99 2.57 -22.53
CA GLU A 34 -2.18 2.29 -21.73
C GLU A 34 -1.87 2.33 -20.23
N LYS A 35 -2.72 3.01 -19.45
CA LYS A 35 -2.61 3.08 -17.99
C LYS A 35 -3.06 1.80 -17.26
N SER A 36 -3.35 0.71 -17.96
CA SER A 36 -3.93 -0.52 -17.41
C SER A 36 -3.09 -1.77 -17.66
N GLY A 37 -3.27 -2.78 -16.80
CA GLY A 37 -2.66 -4.10 -16.96
C GLY A 37 -1.30 -4.25 -16.29
N TYR A 38 -0.90 -3.29 -15.44
CA TYR A 38 0.35 -3.34 -14.66
C TYR A 38 0.23 -4.26 -13.44
N GLY A 39 -0.98 -4.44 -12.89
CA GLY A 39 -1.20 -5.25 -11.68
C GLY A 39 -0.73 -6.71 -11.79
N LYS A 40 -0.81 -7.31 -12.99
CA LYS A 40 -0.32 -8.69 -13.23
C LYS A 40 1.20 -8.82 -13.13
N HIS A 41 1.92 -7.71 -13.26
CA HIS A 41 3.39 -7.64 -13.20
C HIS A 41 3.91 -7.30 -11.79
N LEU A 42 3.02 -7.12 -10.82
CA LEU A 42 3.39 -6.78 -9.45
C LEU A 42 4.32 -7.86 -8.84
N PHE A 43 5.52 -7.44 -8.44
CA PHE A 43 6.57 -8.29 -7.87
C PHE A 43 6.94 -9.49 -8.75
N GLN A 44 6.77 -9.39 -10.08
CA GLN A 44 6.91 -10.54 -10.97
C GLN A 44 8.27 -11.25 -10.85
N ARG A 45 9.38 -10.50 -10.84
CA ARG A 45 10.72 -11.09 -10.69
C ARG A 45 10.88 -11.87 -9.38
N LEU A 46 10.40 -11.33 -8.27
CA LEU A 46 10.47 -12.00 -6.96
C LEU A 46 9.60 -13.27 -6.93
N LYS A 47 8.40 -13.20 -7.52
CA LYS A 47 7.49 -14.35 -7.64
C LYS A 47 8.08 -15.49 -8.48
N GLU A 48 8.77 -15.15 -9.57
CA GLU A 48 9.42 -16.13 -10.47
C GLU A 48 10.68 -16.73 -9.86
N GLN A 49 11.51 -15.91 -9.19
CA GLN A 49 12.77 -16.35 -8.58
C GLN A 49 12.54 -17.21 -7.34
N ASN A 50 11.47 -16.98 -6.59
CA ASN A 50 11.18 -17.70 -5.37
C ASN A 50 9.72 -18.22 -5.36
N PRO A 51 9.50 -19.52 -5.60
CA PRO A 51 8.16 -20.12 -5.52
C PRO A 51 7.50 -19.94 -4.14
N LYS A 52 8.30 -19.83 -3.06
CA LYS A 52 7.82 -19.58 -1.69
C LYS A 52 7.67 -18.09 -1.35
N PHE A 53 7.81 -17.20 -2.33
CA PHE A 53 7.59 -15.77 -2.11
C PHE A 53 6.18 -15.51 -1.58
N ILE A 54 6.04 -14.57 -0.64
CA ILE A 54 4.82 -14.42 0.15
C ILE A 54 3.58 -14.17 -0.71
N LEU A 55 3.71 -13.42 -1.81
CA LEU A 55 2.61 -13.13 -2.73
C LEU A 55 2.24 -14.29 -3.67
N ASN A 56 2.98 -15.41 -3.66
CA ASN A 56 2.59 -16.65 -4.35
C ASN A 56 1.68 -17.53 -3.48
N ASN A 57 1.61 -17.28 -2.17
CA ASN A 57 0.79 -18.07 -1.27
C ASN A 57 -0.69 -17.70 -1.43
N SER A 58 -1.53 -18.70 -1.75
CA SER A 58 -2.97 -18.53 -1.96
C SER A 58 -3.72 -18.00 -0.73
N LYS A 59 -3.17 -18.15 0.48
CA LYS A 59 -3.69 -17.51 1.71
C LYS A 59 -3.85 -15.99 1.56
N TYR A 60 -2.98 -15.37 0.77
CA TYR A 60 -2.97 -13.92 0.56
C TYR A 60 -3.68 -13.50 -0.73
N GLN A 61 -4.25 -14.45 -1.46
CA GLN A 61 -5.04 -14.14 -2.64
C GLN A 61 -6.20 -13.21 -2.24
N PHE A 62 -6.38 -12.12 -2.99
CA PHE A 62 -7.37 -11.06 -2.71
C PHE A 62 -7.13 -10.21 -1.45
N SER A 63 -6.00 -10.38 -0.78
CA SER A 63 -5.59 -9.46 0.30
C SER A 63 -5.34 -8.07 -0.27
N LYS A 64 -5.76 -7.06 0.49
CA LYS A 64 -5.76 -5.65 0.05
C LYS A 64 -4.82 -4.78 0.90
N ILE A 65 -4.21 -5.36 1.93
CA ILE A 65 -3.32 -4.70 2.88
C ILE A 65 -1.96 -5.39 2.82
N LEU A 66 -0.89 -4.61 2.60
CA LEU A 66 0.49 -5.07 2.62
C LEU A 66 1.21 -4.49 3.84
N LEU A 67 1.92 -5.33 4.59
CA LEU A 67 2.88 -4.91 5.59
C LEU A 67 4.28 -4.93 4.97
N ALA A 68 5.09 -3.92 5.22
CA ALA A 68 6.48 -3.85 4.75
C ALA A 68 7.40 -3.24 5.82
N ARG A 69 8.71 -3.32 5.58
CA ARG A 69 9.73 -2.73 6.46
C ARG A 69 10.10 -1.31 6.02
N ALA A 70 11.31 -0.87 6.36
CA ALA A 70 11.74 0.49 6.11
C ALA A 70 11.94 0.78 4.61
N ASN A 71 11.78 2.04 4.25
CA ASN A 71 12.11 2.61 2.95
C ASN A 71 11.36 1.95 1.78
N PHE A 72 10.06 1.70 1.95
CA PHE A 72 9.22 1.14 0.90
C PHE A 72 8.99 2.13 -0.25
N GLY A 73 9.06 1.64 -1.49
CA GLY A 73 8.89 2.43 -2.70
C GLY A 73 10.10 3.31 -3.03
N CYS A 74 11.30 2.93 -2.58
CA CYS A 74 12.52 3.68 -2.87
C CYS A 74 13.00 3.51 -4.32
N GLY A 75 14.12 4.16 -4.65
CA GLY A 75 14.69 4.15 -6.00
C GLY A 75 14.04 5.18 -6.92
N SER A 76 13.83 4.81 -8.18
CA SER A 76 13.38 5.75 -9.22
C SER A 76 11.94 6.23 -9.02
N SER A 77 11.66 7.46 -9.44
CA SER A 77 10.30 7.99 -9.46
C SER A 77 9.45 7.27 -10.50
N ARG A 78 8.57 6.37 -10.04
CA ARG A 78 7.69 5.57 -10.91
C ARG A 78 6.29 5.50 -10.36
N GLU A 79 5.41 6.31 -10.92
CA GLU A 79 3.98 6.24 -10.63
C GLU A 79 3.38 4.86 -10.94
N HIS A 80 3.92 4.18 -11.96
CA HIS A 80 3.57 2.81 -12.34
C HIS A 80 3.67 1.80 -11.20
N ALA A 81 4.55 2.00 -10.21
CA ALA A 81 4.65 1.12 -9.04
C ALA A 81 3.36 1.18 -8.20
N VAL A 82 2.81 2.38 -8.02
CA VAL A 82 1.52 2.59 -7.33
C VAL A 82 0.38 2.01 -8.15
N TRP A 83 0.39 2.19 -9.47
CA TRP A 83 -0.62 1.59 -10.34
C TRP A 83 -0.61 0.06 -10.29
N ALA A 84 0.57 -0.57 -10.29
CA ALA A 84 0.70 -2.01 -10.17
C ALA A 84 0.08 -2.52 -8.85
N LEU A 85 0.37 -1.84 -7.73
CA LEU A 85 -0.23 -2.16 -6.43
C LEU A 85 -1.75 -2.05 -6.47
N LEU A 86 -2.30 -0.91 -6.90
CA LEU A 86 -3.74 -0.67 -6.97
C LEU A 86 -4.45 -1.65 -7.91
N GLN A 87 -3.89 -1.90 -9.09
CA GLN A 87 -4.46 -2.80 -10.09
C GLN A 87 -4.37 -4.28 -9.69
N SER A 88 -3.46 -4.64 -8.78
CA SER A 88 -3.44 -5.97 -8.15
C SER A 88 -4.54 -6.16 -7.10
N GLY A 89 -5.21 -5.06 -6.69
CA GLY A 89 -6.24 -5.05 -5.67
C GLY A 89 -5.82 -4.46 -4.32
N MET A 90 -4.54 -4.07 -4.16
CA MET A 90 -4.08 -3.40 -2.93
C MET A 90 -4.79 -2.07 -2.76
N LYS A 91 -5.03 -1.72 -1.50
CA LYS A 91 -5.66 -0.46 -1.11
C LYS A 91 -4.91 0.26 0.00
N ALA A 92 -4.16 -0.47 0.82
CA ALA A 92 -3.33 0.10 1.86
C ALA A 92 -1.98 -0.61 1.99
N ILE A 93 -0.93 0.17 2.25
CA ILE A 93 0.41 -0.31 2.63
C ILE A 93 0.73 0.25 4.02
N ILE A 94 1.14 -0.63 4.93
CA ILE A 94 1.56 -0.25 6.28
C ILE A 94 3.05 -0.60 6.39
N ALA A 95 3.90 0.38 6.70
CA ALA A 95 5.35 0.19 6.70
C ALA A 95 6.03 0.98 7.82
N GLU A 96 7.32 0.73 8.03
CA GLU A 96 8.12 1.53 8.96
C GLU A 96 8.37 2.92 8.39
N SER A 97 8.66 2.99 7.08
CA SER A 97 8.85 4.25 6.36
C SER A 97 8.68 4.05 4.85
N PHE A 98 8.49 5.16 4.14
CA PHE A 98 8.33 5.22 2.69
C PHE A 98 9.29 6.24 2.11
N SER A 99 9.59 6.14 0.81
CA SER A 99 10.24 7.25 0.09
C SER A 99 9.23 8.40 -0.15
N ASP A 100 9.71 9.64 -0.10
CA ASP A 100 8.85 10.82 -0.29
C ASP A 100 8.16 10.83 -1.66
N ILE A 101 8.88 10.41 -2.70
CA ILE A 101 8.38 10.32 -4.06
C ILE A 101 7.24 9.29 -4.13
N PHE A 102 7.41 8.14 -3.50
CA PHE A 102 6.37 7.11 -3.47
C PHE A 102 5.13 7.59 -2.70
N LEU A 103 5.29 8.26 -1.55
CA LEU A 103 4.17 8.83 -0.79
C LEU A 103 3.34 9.79 -1.63
N ASN A 104 3.99 10.67 -2.38
CA ASN A 104 3.31 11.63 -3.25
C ASN A 104 2.52 10.92 -4.36
N ASN A 105 3.12 9.94 -5.03
CA ASN A 105 2.44 9.15 -6.06
C ASN A 105 1.28 8.32 -5.48
N ALA A 106 1.47 7.74 -4.29
CA ALA A 106 0.46 6.94 -3.59
C ALA A 106 -0.79 7.77 -3.28
N SER A 107 -0.58 8.95 -2.68
CA SER A 107 -1.68 9.87 -2.33
C SER A 107 -2.47 10.30 -3.56
N LYS A 108 -1.79 10.67 -4.65
CA LYS A 108 -2.45 11.13 -5.90
C LYS A 108 -3.29 10.05 -6.59
N ASN A 109 -2.95 8.78 -6.37
CA ASN A 109 -3.57 7.66 -7.06
C ASN A 109 -4.54 6.85 -6.16
N GLY A 110 -4.65 7.19 -4.88
CA GLY A 110 -5.63 6.56 -3.98
C GLY A 110 -5.12 5.33 -3.26
N LEU A 111 -3.81 5.21 -3.09
CA LEU A 111 -3.19 4.18 -2.27
C LEU A 111 -2.92 4.76 -0.87
N LEU A 112 -3.58 4.19 0.14
CA LEU A 112 -3.33 4.58 1.53
C LEU A 112 -1.96 4.06 1.97
N THR A 113 -1.14 4.92 2.55
CA THR A 113 0.16 4.59 3.12
C THR A 113 0.16 4.91 4.61
N ILE A 114 0.55 3.99 5.47
CA ILE A 114 0.53 4.20 6.92
C ILE A 114 1.92 3.90 7.47
N SER A 115 2.54 4.89 8.10
CA SER A 115 3.81 4.71 8.79
C SER A 115 3.58 4.40 10.27
N LEU A 116 4.17 3.31 10.76
CA LEU A 116 4.14 2.91 12.17
C LEU A 116 5.56 2.69 12.69
N SER A 117 5.71 2.64 14.01
CA SER A 117 7.02 2.37 14.60
C SER A 117 7.53 0.97 14.23
N PRO A 118 8.85 0.75 14.15
CA PRO A 118 9.43 -0.57 13.88
C PRO A 118 8.95 -1.65 14.86
N GLN A 119 8.72 -1.29 16.13
CA GLN A 119 8.18 -2.20 17.14
C GLN A 119 6.76 -2.66 16.79
N THR A 120 5.91 -1.74 16.32
CA THR A 120 4.54 -2.04 15.92
C THR A 120 4.52 -2.90 14.66
N ILE A 121 5.30 -2.54 13.64
CA ILE A 121 5.44 -3.33 12.41
C ILE A 121 5.91 -4.74 12.73
N ASN A 122 6.94 -4.90 13.57
CA ASN A 122 7.42 -6.21 14.01
C ASN A 122 6.32 -7.08 14.64
N ASN A 123 5.46 -6.50 15.48
CA ASN A 123 4.34 -7.22 16.07
C ASN A 123 3.35 -7.67 14.99
N LEU A 124 2.87 -6.74 14.16
CA LEU A 124 1.91 -7.03 13.09
C LEU A 124 2.46 -8.09 12.10
N MET A 125 3.75 -8.00 11.76
CA MET A 125 4.44 -8.94 10.88
C MET A 125 4.39 -10.36 11.42
N ARG A 126 4.75 -10.52 12.70
CA ARG A 126 4.83 -11.82 13.37
C ARG A 126 3.46 -12.51 13.38
N GLN A 127 2.41 -11.76 13.72
CA GLN A 127 1.03 -12.27 13.74
C GLN A 127 0.58 -12.72 12.33
N ALA A 128 0.79 -11.86 11.32
CA ALA A 128 0.43 -12.16 9.94
C ALA A 128 1.19 -13.35 9.32
N GLN A 129 2.44 -13.59 9.75
CA GLN A 129 3.23 -14.73 9.30
C GLN A 129 2.70 -16.07 9.86
N GLN A 130 2.19 -16.07 11.10
CA GLN A 130 1.73 -17.29 11.78
C GLN A 130 0.37 -17.76 11.25
N GLU A 131 -0.58 -16.85 11.13
CA GLU A 131 -1.96 -17.18 10.76
C GLU A 131 -2.64 -16.08 9.96
N THR A 132 -3.88 -16.31 9.50
CA THR A 132 -4.65 -15.26 8.81
C THR A 132 -4.90 -14.13 9.79
N TYR A 133 -4.39 -12.94 9.44
CA TYR A 133 -4.42 -11.80 10.34
C TYR A 133 -5.19 -10.66 9.69
N ILE A 134 -6.43 -10.51 10.13
CA ILE A 134 -7.36 -9.52 9.57
C ILE A 134 -7.09 -8.18 10.21
N LEU A 135 -6.86 -7.17 9.37
CA LEU A 135 -6.77 -5.78 9.77
C LEU A 135 -7.98 -5.02 9.24
N SER A 136 -8.61 -4.26 10.12
CA SER A 136 -9.56 -3.21 9.77
C SER A 136 -8.85 -1.87 9.86
N ILE A 137 -8.89 -1.08 8.79
CA ILE A 137 -8.36 0.28 8.76
C ILE A 137 -9.54 1.22 8.54
N ASP A 138 -9.68 2.22 9.42
CA ASP A 138 -10.64 3.32 9.29
C ASP A 138 -9.84 4.62 9.14
N LEU A 139 -9.87 5.21 7.94
CA LEU A 139 -9.12 6.43 7.62
C LEU A 139 -9.70 7.64 8.34
N SER A 140 -11.02 7.75 8.45
CA SER A 140 -11.70 8.87 9.12
C SER A 140 -11.27 8.96 10.59
N LYS A 141 -11.25 7.82 11.28
CA LYS A 141 -10.84 7.71 12.69
C LYS A 141 -9.33 7.55 12.87
N GLN A 142 -8.60 7.28 11.80
CA GLN A 142 -7.16 6.98 11.79
C GLN A 142 -6.77 5.87 12.77
N ILE A 143 -7.50 4.76 12.69
CA ILE A 143 -7.27 3.58 13.51
C ILE A 143 -7.08 2.34 12.66
N ILE A 144 -6.26 1.43 13.16
CA ILE A 144 -6.14 0.05 12.72
C ILE A 144 -6.62 -0.83 13.87
N VAL A 145 -7.56 -1.73 13.59
CA VAL A 145 -8.06 -2.74 14.53
C VAL A 145 -7.66 -4.12 14.02
N THR A 146 -7.03 -4.91 14.88
CA THR A 146 -6.58 -6.27 14.55
C THR A 146 -7.67 -7.30 14.87
N SER A 147 -7.54 -8.51 14.33
CA SER A 147 -8.41 -9.63 14.69
C SER A 147 -8.31 -10.03 16.16
N ALA A 148 -7.25 -9.60 16.87
CA ALA A 148 -7.08 -9.76 18.32
C ALA A 148 -7.69 -8.61 19.14
N ASN A 149 -8.45 -7.70 18.50
CA ASN A 149 -9.03 -6.48 19.09
C ASN A 149 -7.99 -5.47 19.62
N GLU A 150 -6.73 -5.54 19.17
CA GLU A 150 -5.76 -4.49 19.44
C GLU A 150 -6.06 -3.28 18.56
N ILE A 151 -5.90 -2.07 19.11
CA ILE A 151 -6.16 -0.82 18.41
C ILE A 151 -4.85 -0.02 18.29
N PHE A 152 -4.45 0.26 17.07
CA PHE A 152 -3.32 1.13 16.76
C PHE A 152 -3.84 2.43 16.16
N LYS A 153 -3.39 3.56 16.70
CA LYS A 153 -3.64 4.87 16.08
C LYS A 153 -2.50 5.19 15.12
N PHE A 154 -2.82 5.87 14.04
CA PHE A 154 -1.82 6.41 13.13
C PHE A 154 -2.08 7.88 12.84
N GLU A 155 -1.01 8.60 12.51
CA GLU A 155 -1.13 9.97 12.02
C GLU A 155 -1.13 9.97 10.50
N TYR A 156 -1.92 10.86 9.92
CA TYR A 156 -1.99 11.04 8.47
C TYR A 156 -2.13 12.52 8.16
N ASP A 157 -1.54 12.94 7.04
CA ASP A 157 -1.64 14.32 6.59
C ASP A 157 -3.10 14.68 6.29
N SER A 158 -3.54 15.83 6.83
CA SER A 158 -4.94 16.26 6.75
C SER A 158 -5.44 16.48 5.33
N PHE A 159 -4.62 17.09 4.46
CA PHE A 159 -4.97 17.33 3.07
C PHE A 159 -5.08 16.00 2.30
N ARG A 160 -4.06 15.13 2.42
CA ARG A 160 -4.08 13.80 1.78
C ARG A 160 -5.25 12.94 2.29
N LYS A 161 -5.58 13.03 3.58
CA LYS A 161 -6.74 12.36 4.18
C LYS A 161 -8.04 12.79 3.50
N ASP A 162 -8.25 14.09 3.35
CA ASP A 162 -9.47 14.63 2.73
C ASP A 162 -9.59 14.22 1.27
N CYS A 163 -8.49 14.31 0.49
CA CYS A 163 -8.46 13.83 -0.89
C CYS A 163 -8.84 12.34 -0.97
N LEU A 164 -8.22 11.49 -0.12
CA LEU A 164 -8.53 10.06 -0.07
C LEU A 164 -9.99 9.79 0.32
N LEU A 165 -10.53 10.48 1.32
CA LEU A 165 -11.91 10.30 1.78
C LEU A 165 -12.94 10.69 0.70
N ARG A 166 -12.64 11.72 -0.10
CA ARG A 166 -13.53 12.23 -1.17
C ARG A 166 -13.28 11.57 -2.52
N GLY A 167 -12.14 10.91 -2.71
CA GLY A 167 -11.74 10.36 -4.01
C GLY A 167 -11.31 11.43 -5.03
N GLN A 168 -10.98 12.62 -4.56
CA GLN A 168 -10.59 13.79 -5.36
C GLN A 168 -9.09 13.79 -5.63
N ASP A 169 -8.68 14.25 -6.82
CA ASP A 169 -7.28 14.60 -7.05
C ASP A 169 -6.97 16.03 -6.57
N ASP A 170 -5.69 16.41 -6.57
CA ASP A 170 -5.24 17.71 -6.06
C ASP A 170 -5.89 18.90 -6.81
N LEU A 171 -6.27 18.71 -8.09
CA LEU A 171 -6.90 19.74 -8.92
C LEU A 171 -8.38 19.89 -8.56
N ASP A 172 -9.08 18.77 -8.38
CA ASP A 172 -10.47 18.76 -7.92
C ASP A 172 -10.61 19.48 -6.57
N TYR A 173 -9.69 19.24 -5.63
CA TYR A 173 -9.71 19.90 -4.32
C TYR A 173 -9.47 21.41 -4.42
N LEU A 174 -8.48 21.84 -5.22
CA LEU A 174 -8.15 23.26 -5.40
C LEU A 174 -9.32 24.06 -6.01
N LEU A 175 -10.08 23.45 -6.93
CA LEU A 175 -11.26 24.07 -7.54
C LEU A 175 -12.45 24.22 -6.57
N GLU A 176 -12.52 23.38 -5.54
CA GLU A 176 -13.60 23.42 -4.54
C GLU A 176 -13.34 24.48 -3.46
N ILE A 177 -12.10 24.62 -2.96
CA ILE A 177 -11.77 25.60 -1.90
C ILE A 177 -11.67 27.05 -2.38
N THR A 178 -11.73 27.28 -3.70
CA THR A 178 -11.66 28.61 -4.32
C THR A 178 -13.04 29.18 -4.69
N GLN A 179 -14.12 28.50 -4.31
CA GLN A 179 -15.52 28.95 -4.42
C GLN A 179 -16.10 29.30 -3.05
#